data_AF-A0A0D9NIX5-F1
#
_entry.id   AF-A0A0D9NIX5-F1
#
_cell.length_a   1.000
_cell.length_b   1.000
_cell.length_c   1.000
_cell.angle_alpha   90.00
_cell.angle_beta   90.00
_cell.angle_gamma   90.00
#
_symmetry.space_group_name_H-M   'P 1'
#
loop_
_entity.id
_entity.type
_entity.pdbx_description
1 polymer ?
#
loop_
_entity_poly.entity_id
_entity_poly.type
_entity_poly.pdbx_seq_one_letter_code
_entity_poly.pdbx_strand_id
1 'polypeptide(L)'
;MDKTIRQSIRAILTALNRESRIPPVTLLLEASTFRFSARLKALDHAHPLSGRTVSPGAPQIIKAVKRKYQVPPAVFPIRLRMTDKLLPLCPRPVPPSEPRFGDETSTLQTASKNKSAADFRQWLKLVPPTTLIVYSDGSLSPEGSAGYGYIIHQDHRPVLDGSGRLGPAEVFDAEANGALKGLRATVGPLQATAKEIIVCLDNLAAATGLRGTPSDSSQAAFLEFQDMALAHGNTTVCWIPGHTNIAGNEQADVLAKAGCSQPAPPDALPSLADLRRRMETAKGSIRCLVDNCSP
;
A
#
# COMPACT_ATOMS: atom_id res chain seq x y z
N MET A 1 8.79 11.35 42.93
CA MET A 1 7.33 11.28 42.73
C MET A 1 6.94 9.81 42.63
N ASP A 2 6.19 9.32 43.61
CA ASP A 2 5.88 7.90 43.79
C ASP A 2 5.05 7.32 42.62
N LYS A 3 5.27 6.04 42.28
CA LYS A 3 4.59 5.33 41.17
C LYS A 3 3.07 5.31 41.40
N THR A 4 2.68 5.16 42.65
CA THR A 4 1.30 5.16 43.16
C THR A 4 0.60 6.49 42.86
N ILE A 5 1.24 7.61 43.17
CA ILE A 5 0.69 8.97 42.92
C ILE A 5 0.45 9.20 41.41
N ARG A 6 1.38 8.77 40.55
CA ARG A 6 1.21 8.87 39.09
C ARG A 6 0.05 8.03 38.56
N GLN A 7 -0.18 6.86 39.15
CA GLN A 7 -1.29 5.98 38.78
C GLN A 7 -2.63 6.57 39.21
N SER A 8 -2.73 7.12 40.42
CA SER A 8 -3.92 7.81 40.92
C SER A 8 -4.27 9.03 40.07
N ILE A 9 -3.29 9.88 39.72
CA ILE A 9 -3.50 11.04 38.85
C ILE A 9 -4.03 10.62 37.48
N ARG A 10 -3.47 9.55 36.87
CA ARG A 10 -3.96 9.03 35.58
C ARG A 10 -5.40 8.55 35.68
N ALA A 11 -5.76 7.83 36.73
CA ALA A 11 -7.13 7.35 36.94
C ALA A 11 -8.14 8.51 37.07
N ILE A 12 -7.80 9.54 37.83
CA ILE A 12 -8.63 10.75 37.97
C ILE A 12 -8.79 11.46 36.61
N LEU A 13 -7.70 11.63 35.87
CA LEU A 13 -7.72 12.27 34.55
C LEU A 13 -8.58 11.50 33.54
N THR A 14 -8.53 10.15 33.57
CA THR A 14 -9.38 9.32 32.72
C THR A 14 -10.86 9.44 33.07
N ALA A 15 -11.20 9.49 34.36
CA ALA A 15 -12.58 9.70 34.80
C ALA A 15 -13.10 11.08 34.38
N LEU A 16 -12.29 12.14 34.55
CA LEU A 16 -12.65 13.49 34.14
C LEU A 16 -12.92 13.61 32.62
N ASN A 17 -12.06 12.99 31.80
CA ASN A 17 -12.24 12.98 30.34
C ASN A 17 -13.56 12.30 29.94
N ARG A 18 -13.94 11.23 30.65
CA ARG A 18 -15.21 10.52 30.43
C ARG A 18 -16.41 11.40 30.78
N GLU A 19 -16.42 11.98 31.98
CA GLU A 19 -17.53 12.82 32.47
C GLU A 19 -17.70 14.10 31.62
N SER A 20 -16.58 14.70 31.19
CA SER A 20 -16.59 15.92 30.36
C SER A 20 -16.91 15.67 28.88
N ARG A 21 -17.01 14.40 28.44
CA ARG A 21 -17.12 14.00 27.02
C ARG A 21 -16.00 14.56 26.14
N ILE A 22 -14.84 14.84 26.72
CA ILE A 22 -13.65 15.30 26.01
C ILE A 22 -12.71 14.10 25.86
N PRO A 23 -12.46 13.64 24.62
CA PRO A 23 -11.54 12.53 24.41
C PRO A 23 -10.12 12.87 24.91
N PRO A 24 -9.32 11.86 25.31
CA PRO A 24 -7.94 12.08 25.71
C PRO A 24 -7.14 12.86 24.66
N VAL A 25 -6.33 13.81 25.11
CA VAL A 25 -5.53 14.69 24.22
C VAL A 25 -4.63 13.89 23.27
N THR A 26 -4.10 12.74 23.71
CA THR A 26 -3.29 11.85 22.87
C THR A 26 -4.07 11.33 21.66
N LEU A 27 -5.32 10.91 21.86
CA LEU A 27 -6.19 10.43 20.78
C LEU A 27 -6.56 11.57 19.82
N LEU A 28 -6.85 12.76 20.34
CA LEU A 28 -7.12 13.94 19.52
C LEU A 28 -5.92 14.35 18.67
N LEU A 29 -4.72 14.26 19.25
CA LEU A 29 -3.45 14.56 18.56
C LEU A 29 -3.16 13.53 17.48
N GLU A 30 -3.32 12.23 17.77
CA GLU A 30 -3.17 11.15 16.78
C GLU A 30 -4.16 11.30 15.62
N ALA A 31 -5.44 11.51 15.92
CA ALA A 31 -6.47 11.73 14.90
C ALA A 31 -6.15 12.93 14.00
N SER A 32 -5.65 14.02 14.60
CA SER A 32 -5.21 15.20 13.87
C SER A 32 -4.01 14.89 12.99
N THR A 33 -3.02 14.17 13.53
CA THR A 33 -1.80 13.77 12.82
C THR A 33 -2.13 12.93 11.59
N PHE A 34 -2.94 11.87 11.73
CA PHE A 34 -3.33 11.03 10.59
C PHE A 34 -4.18 11.77 9.57
N ARG A 35 -5.10 12.64 10.01
CA ARG A 35 -5.90 13.47 9.11
C ARG A 35 -5.04 14.43 8.28
N PHE A 36 -4.09 15.11 8.91
CA PHE A 36 -3.16 15.99 8.20
C PHE A 36 -2.24 15.18 7.28
N SER A 37 -1.79 14.01 7.71
CA SER A 37 -0.95 13.12 6.89
C SER A 37 -1.66 12.64 5.64
N ALA A 38 -2.85 12.05 5.79
CA ALA A 38 -3.64 11.54 4.67
C ALA A 38 -3.98 12.65 3.66
N ARG A 39 -4.23 13.89 4.12
CA ARG A 39 -4.51 15.03 3.23
C ARG A 39 -3.25 15.56 2.56
N LEU A 40 -2.19 15.81 3.33
CA LEU A 40 -0.99 16.47 2.82
C LEU A 40 -0.17 15.54 1.95
N LYS A 41 -0.11 14.23 2.27
CA LYS A 41 0.67 13.24 1.51
C LYS A 41 -0.07 12.70 0.28
N ALA A 42 -1.40 12.84 0.20
CA ALA A 42 -2.18 12.56 -1.01
C ALA A 42 -2.00 13.62 -2.11
N LEU A 43 -1.38 14.77 -1.79
CA LEU A 43 -1.09 15.79 -2.79
C LEU A 43 0.13 15.38 -3.60
N ASP A 44 0.00 15.49 -4.92
CA ASP A 44 1.08 15.28 -5.86
C ASP A 44 2.20 16.33 -5.69
N HIS A 45 3.32 16.11 -6.38
CA HIS A 45 4.49 16.98 -6.29
C HIS A 45 4.29 18.38 -6.89
N ALA A 46 3.43 18.55 -7.88
CA ALA A 46 3.13 19.83 -8.52
C ALA A 46 2.18 20.70 -7.69
N HIS A 47 1.47 20.12 -6.72
CA HIS A 47 0.55 20.87 -5.86
C HIS A 47 1.28 21.98 -5.06
N PRO A 48 0.75 23.23 -5.01
CA PRO A 48 1.41 24.36 -4.34
C PRO A 48 1.75 24.12 -2.87
N LEU A 49 0.92 23.37 -2.14
CA LEU A 49 1.19 23.02 -0.74
C LEU A 49 2.33 22.00 -0.59
N SER A 50 2.53 21.10 -1.57
CA SER A 50 3.63 20.14 -1.55
C SER A 50 4.97 20.87 -1.63
N GLY A 51 5.11 21.85 -2.54
CA GLY A 51 6.30 22.69 -2.65
C GLY A 51 6.64 23.44 -1.35
N ARG A 52 5.63 23.83 -0.56
CA ARG A 52 5.82 24.52 0.73
C ARG A 52 6.30 23.61 1.87
N THR A 53 6.20 22.29 1.70
CA THR A 53 6.76 21.30 2.66
C THR A 53 8.23 21.02 2.42
N VAL A 54 8.71 21.23 1.19
CA VAL A 54 10.09 20.95 0.79
C VAL A 54 11.05 21.83 1.57
N SER A 55 12.06 21.21 2.15
CA SER A 55 13.16 21.94 2.75
C SER A 55 14.04 22.54 1.64
N PRO A 56 14.33 23.85 1.64
CA PRO A 56 15.36 24.38 0.78
C PRO A 56 16.65 23.61 1.05
N GLY A 57 17.29 23.10 -0.01
CA GLY A 57 18.58 22.45 0.10
C GLY A 57 19.60 23.38 0.76
N ALA A 58 20.61 22.80 1.41
CA ALA A 58 21.71 23.61 1.92
C ALA A 58 22.31 24.42 0.75
N PRO A 59 22.48 25.75 0.88
CA PRO A 59 23.08 26.54 -0.18
C PRO A 59 24.48 26.01 -0.47
N GLN A 60 24.81 25.82 -1.75
CA GLN A 60 26.18 25.50 -2.14
C GLN A 60 27.08 26.68 -1.78
N ILE A 61 28.03 26.46 -0.87
CA ILE A 61 28.90 27.52 -0.38
C ILE A 61 30.13 27.62 -1.29
N ILE A 62 30.21 28.71 -2.06
CA ILE A 62 31.38 29.12 -2.83
C ILE A 62 32.37 29.79 -1.88
N LYS A 63 33.55 29.18 -1.66
CA LYS A 63 34.56 29.65 -0.70
C LYS A 63 35.05 31.10 -0.94
N ALA A 64 35.00 31.57 -2.19
CA ALA A 64 35.47 32.91 -2.58
C ALA A 64 34.48 34.04 -2.22
N VAL A 65 33.23 33.74 -1.88
CA VAL A 65 32.20 34.75 -1.57
C VAL A 65 31.99 34.81 -0.06
N LYS A 66 31.75 35.99 0.54
CA LYS A 66 31.46 36.05 1.99
C LYS A 66 30.14 35.33 2.29
N ARG A 67 30.13 34.46 3.31
CA ARG A 67 28.98 33.62 3.72
C ARG A 67 27.66 34.39 3.86
N LYS A 68 27.71 35.64 4.36
CA LYS A 68 26.53 36.52 4.52
C LYS A 68 25.81 36.89 3.22
N TYR A 69 26.47 36.75 2.07
CA TYR A 69 25.88 36.97 0.74
C TYR A 69 25.39 35.67 0.08
N GLN A 70 25.69 34.51 0.69
CA GLN A 70 25.38 33.19 0.14
C GLN A 70 24.30 32.45 0.91
N VAL A 71 24.14 32.78 2.20
CA VAL A 71 23.10 32.22 3.05
C VAL A 71 21.92 33.20 3.04
N PRO A 72 20.76 32.83 2.48
CA PRO A 72 19.55 33.64 2.61
C PRO A 72 19.25 33.89 4.09
N PRO A 73 18.62 35.03 4.45
CA PRO A 73 18.11 35.23 5.80
C PRO A 73 17.27 34.03 6.21
N ALA A 74 17.39 33.58 7.47
CA ALA A 74 16.61 32.47 7.98
C ALA A 74 15.12 32.82 7.89
N VAL A 75 14.44 32.35 6.84
CA VAL A 75 13.00 32.46 6.73
C VAL A 75 12.40 31.59 7.83
N PHE A 76 11.58 32.19 8.69
CA PHE A 76 10.88 31.45 9.74
C PHE A 76 10.21 30.21 9.11
N PRO A 77 10.43 29.00 9.63
CA PRO A 77 9.86 27.81 9.02
C PRO A 77 8.34 27.96 9.05
N ILE A 78 7.72 27.98 7.87
CA ILE A 78 6.26 28.07 7.71
C ILE A 78 5.65 26.96 8.56
N ARG A 79 4.58 27.26 9.34
CA ARG A 79 3.90 26.29 10.23
C ARG A 79 3.68 24.93 9.54
N LEU A 80 3.27 24.95 8.27
CA LEU A 80 3.07 23.75 7.44
C LEU A 80 4.32 22.85 7.34
N ARG A 81 5.51 23.43 7.18
CA ARG A 81 6.78 22.67 7.10
C ARG A 81 7.15 22.05 8.44
N MET A 82 6.87 22.75 9.55
CA MET A 82 7.10 22.20 10.89
C MET A 82 6.12 21.06 11.18
N THR A 83 4.86 21.21 10.77
CA THR A 83 3.86 20.14 10.87
C THR A 83 4.28 18.94 10.02
N ASP A 84 4.67 19.12 8.75
CA ASP A 84 5.05 18.03 7.85
C ASP A 84 6.20 17.16 8.39
N LYS A 85 7.16 17.76 9.11
CA LYS A 85 8.25 17.04 9.79
C LYS A 85 7.78 16.10 10.91
N LEU A 86 6.60 16.34 11.47
CA LEU A 86 6.00 15.52 12.52
C LEU A 86 5.06 14.45 11.96
N LEU A 87 4.72 14.52 10.67
CA LEU A 87 3.85 13.54 10.01
C LEU A 87 4.68 12.34 9.54
N PRO A 88 4.11 11.12 9.54
CA PRO A 88 4.75 9.99 8.89
C PRO A 88 5.10 10.29 7.44
N LEU A 89 6.31 9.89 7.03
CA LEU A 89 6.71 9.93 5.63
C LEU A 89 5.85 8.94 4.83
N CYS A 90 5.43 9.31 3.64
CA CYS A 90 4.63 8.48 2.74
C CYS A 90 5.01 8.89 1.31
N PRO A 91 5.18 7.93 0.38
CA PRO A 91 5.32 8.24 -1.04
C PRO A 91 4.15 9.12 -1.50
N ARG A 92 4.46 10.18 -2.26
CA ARG A 92 3.43 11.06 -2.83
C ARG A 92 2.95 10.46 -4.14
N PRO A 93 1.65 10.55 -4.46
CA PRO A 93 1.15 10.11 -5.75
C PRO A 93 1.71 11.01 -6.86
N VAL A 94 2.04 10.38 -7.97
CA VAL A 94 2.25 11.01 -9.26
C VAL A 94 0.87 11.26 -9.88
N PRO A 95 0.65 12.40 -10.56
CA PRO A 95 -0.60 12.65 -11.25
C PRO A 95 -0.94 11.47 -12.19
N PRO A 96 -2.22 11.07 -12.27
CA PRO A 96 -2.63 9.98 -13.14
C PRO A 96 -2.25 10.32 -14.58
N SER A 97 -1.42 9.47 -15.19
CA SER A 97 -1.25 9.43 -16.64
C SER A 97 -2.40 8.63 -17.25
N GLU A 98 -2.67 8.82 -18.54
CA GLU A 98 -3.60 7.95 -19.28
C GLU A 98 -3.29 6.45 -19.05
N PRO A 99 -4.32 5.58 -19.06
CA PRO A 99 -4.13 4.13 -18.89
C PRO A 99 -3.07 3.61 -19.86
N ARG A 100 -2.00 3.02 -19.33
CA ARG A 100 -0.85 2.60 -20.15
C ARG A 100 -0.88 1.14 -20.55
N PHE A 101 -1.63 0.30 -19.85
CA PHE A 101 -1.49 -1.14 -19.93
C PHE A 101 -2.83 -1.87 -19.86
N GLY A 102 -3.25 -2.48 -20.98
CA GLY A 102 -4.51 -3.23 -21.07
C GLY A 102 -5.70 -2.35 -21.44
N ASP A 103 -6.77 -3.00 -21.90
CA ASP A 103 -8.00 -2.33 -22.30
C ASP A 103 -8.93 -2.14 -21.09
N GLU A 104 -9.08 -0.93 -20.54
CA GLU A 104 -9.99 -0.67 -19.40
C GLU A 104 -11.46 -1.02 -19.72
N THR A 105 -11.84 -1.17 -21.00
CA THR A 105 -13.24 -1.39 -21.38
C THR A 105 -13.74 -2.81 -21.16
N SER A 106 -12.85 -3.81 -21.02
CA SER A 106 -13.29 -5.19 -20.78
C SER A 106 -13.40 -5.52 -19.29
N THR A 107 -14.63 -5.84 -18.87
CA THR A 107 -14.96 -6.14 -17.47
C THR A 107 -14.22 -7.38 -16.98
N LEU A 108 -13.48 -7.22 -15.88
CA LEU A 108 -12.71 -8.31 -15.25
C LEU A 108 -13.61 -9.39 -14.63
N GLN A 109 -14.81 -9.01 -14.18
CA GLN A 109 -15.78 -9.93 -13.60
C GLN A 109 -17.08 -9.87 -14.42
N THR A 110 -17.35 -10.94 -15.17
CA THR A 110 -18.53 -11.08 -16.04
C THR A 110 -19.53 -12.13 -15.53
N ALA A 111 -19.14 -12.94 -14.54
CA ALA A 111 -19.92 -14.08 -14.05
C ALA A 111 -19.87 -14.23 -12.52
N SER A 112 -20.65 -15.17 -12.00
CA SER A 112 -20.60 -15.56 -10.59
C SER A 112 -19.24 -16.18 -10.24
N LYS A 113 -18.85 -16.12 -8.95
CA LYS A 113 -17.57 -16.68 -8.48
C LYS A 113 -17.40 -18.15 -8.86
N ASN A 114 -18.43 -18.97 -8.65
CA ASN A 114 -18.37 -20.41 -8.94
C ASN A 114 -18.21 -20.70 -10.44
N LYS A 115 -18.95 -19.96 -11.30
CA LYS A 115 -18.83 -20.10 -12.75
C LYS A 115 -17.46 -19.66 -13.23
N SER A 116 -16.99 -18.50 -12.77
CA SER A 116 -15.65 -17.98 -13.10
C SER A 116 -14.54 -18.96 -12.68
N ALA A 117 -14.70 -19.64 -11.54
CA ALA A 117 -13.74 -20.64 -11.07
C ALA A 117 -13.77 -21.92 -11.93
N ALA A 118 -14.94 -22.34 -12.41
CA ALA A 118 -15.08 -23.49 -13.30
C ALA A 118 -14.46 -23.18 -14.67
N ASP A 119 -14.79 -22.02 -15.23
CA ASP A 119 -14.27 -21.52 -16.51
C ASP A 119 -12.74 -21.39 -16.45
N PHE A 120 -12.20 -20.81 -15.37
CA PHE A 120 -10.76 -20.70 -15.16
C PHE A 120 -10.07 -22.06 -15.10
N ARG A 121 -10.64 -23.05 -14.40
CA ARG A 121 -10.07 -24.41 -14.38
C ARG A 121 -10.11 -25.11 -15.73
N GLN A 122 -11.16 -24.89 -16.51
CA GLN A 122 -11.23 -25.42 -17.87
C GLN A 122 -10.18 -24.76 -18.75
N TRP A 123 -10.04 -23.44 -18.64
CA TRP A 123 -9.01 -22.68 -19.33
C TRP A 123 -7.61 -23.14 -18.95
N LEU A 124 -7.31 -23.36 -17.66
CA LEU A 124 -6.00 -23.85 -17.21
C LEU A 124 -5.56 -25.09 -17.98
N LYS A 125 -6.45 -26.06 -18.20
CA LYS A 125 -6.15 -27.31 -18.94
C LYS A 125 -5.75 -27.09 -20.41
N LEU A 126 -6.09 -25.94 -20.96
CA LEU A 126 -5.82 -25.55 -22.35
C LEU A 126 -4.63 -24.60 -22.48
N VAL A 127 -4.06 -24.14 -21.35
CA VAL A 127 -2.93 -23.20 -21.35
C VAL A 127 -1.69 -23.87 -21.96
N PRO A 128 -1.01 -23.22 -22.92
CA PRO A 128 0.24 -23.74 -23.47
C PRO A 128 1.32 -23.94 -22.39
N PRO A 129 2.16 -24.99 -22.47
CA PRO A 129 3.27 -25.21 -21.53
C PRO A 129 4.30 -24.06 -21.48
N THR A 130 4.32 -23.22 -22.51
CA THR A 130 5.18 -22.03 -22.63
C THR A 130 4.60 -20.78 -21.96
N THR A 131 3.43 -20.87 -21.32
CA THR A 131 2.82 -19.75 -20.60
C THR A 131 3.17 -19.84 -19.12
N LEU A 132 3.62 -18.72 -18.55
CA LEU A 132 3.82 -18.58 -17.10
C LEU A 132 2.56 -18.02 -16.47
N ILE A 133 2.10 -18.66 -15.39
CA ILE A 133 0.95 -18.19 -14.61
C ILE A 133 1.46 -17.76 -13.24
N VAL A 134 1.43 -16.46 -12.97
CA VAL A 134 1.80 -15.86 -11.70
C VAL A 134 0.54 -15.67 -10.89
N TYR A 135 0.41 -16.37 -9.78
CA TYR A 135 -0.63 -16.11 -8.79
C TYR A 135 -0.06 -15.21 -7.70
N SER A 136 -0.79 -14.18 -7.31
CA SER A 136 -0.43 -13.33 -6.18
C SER A 136 -1.62 -13.06 -5.29
N ASP A 137 -1.35 -12.89 -4.00
CA ASP A 137 -2.34 -12.55 -2.99
C ASP A 137 -1.75 -11.63 -1.91
N GLY A 138 -2.61 -10.92 -1.21
CA GLY A 138 -2.30 -10.07 -0.08
C GLY A 138 -3.04 -10.49 1.19
N SER A 139 -2.36 -10.46 2.33
CA SER A 139 -2.95 -10.78 3.62
C SER A 139 -2.65 -9.70 4.66
N LEU A 140 -3.48 -9.64 5.70
CA LEU A 140 -3.30 -8.75 6.84
C LEU A 140 -3.40 -9.56 8.12
N SER A 141 -2.35 -9.52 8.95
CA SER A 141 -2.37 -10.19 10.25
C SER A 141 -3.31 -9.50 11.24
N PRO A 142 -3.76 -10.18 12.30
CA PRO A 142 -4.53 -9.55 13.39
C PRO A 142 -3.82 -8.34 14.02
N GLU A 143 -2.49 -8.33 14.01
CA GLU A 143 -1.64 -7.25 14.51
C GLU A 143 -1.52 -6.08 13.51
N GLY A 144 -2.17 -6.17 12.34
CA GLY A 144 -2.14 -5.16 11.30
C GLY A 144 -0.86 -5.19 10.44
N SER A 145 -0.23 -6.36 10.32
CA SER A 145 0.94 -6.55 9.47
C SER A 145 0.51 -7.03 8.09
N ALA A 146 0.76 -6.22 7.05
CA ALA A 146 0.44 -6.59 5.68
C ALA A 146 1.56 -7.43 5.06
N GLY A 147 1.21 -8.59 4.50
CA GLY A 147 2.11 -9.51 3.82
C GLY A 147 1.62 -9.83 2.43
N TYR A 148 2.55 -9.96 1.48
CA TYR A 148 2.25 -10.41 0.12
C TYR A 148 2.84 -11.80 -0.11
N GLY A 149 2.21 -12.55 -1.01
CA GLY A 149 2.67 -13.85 -1.47
C GLY A 149 2.48 -13.96 -2.97
N TYR A 150 3.39 -14.67 -3.63
CA TYR A 150 3.22 -15.03 -5.03
C TYR A 150 3.81 -16.41 -5.33
N ILE A 151 3.23 -17.08 -6.32
CA ILE A 151 3.73 -18.34 -6.85
C ILE A 151 3.61 -18.37 -8.37
N ILE A 152 4.64 -18.85 -9.03
CA ILE A 152 4.74 -18.96 -10.48
C ILE A 152 4.57 -20.42 -10.87
N HIS A 153 3.61 -20.67 -11.75
CA HIS A 153 3.37 -21.98 -12.33
C HIS A 153 3.77 -21.99 -13.82
N GLN A 154 4.36 -23.09 -14.25
CA GLN A 154 4.59 -23.41 -15.67
C GLN A 154 4.19 -24.86 -15.89
N ASP A 155 3.47 -25.16 -16.96
CA ASP A 155 3.01 -26.52 -17.26
C ASP A 155 2.34 -27.21 -16.04
N HIS A 156 1.46 -26.47 -15.36
CA HIS A 156 0.73 -26.91 -14.16
C HIS A 156 1.57 -27.23 -12.93
N ARG A 157 2.86 -26.89 -12.93
CA ARG A 157 3.77 -27.14 -11.80
C ARG A 157 4.28 -25.83 -11.21
N PRO A 158 4.40 -25.73 -9.87
CA PRO A 158 5.06 -24.59 -9.25
C PRO A 158 6.54 -24.61 -9.62
N VAL A 159 7.06 -23.46 -10.04
CA VAL A 159 8.47 -23.29 -10.45
C VAL A 159 9.23 -22.40 -9.49
N LEU A 160 8.60 -21.31 -9.05
CA LEU A 160 9.20 -20.35 -8.13
C LEU A 160 8.10 -19.71 -7.29
N ASP A 161 8.40 -19.48 -6.01
CA ASP A 161 7.53 -18.76 -5.10
C ASP A 161 8.30 -17.67 -4.34
N GLY A 162 7.54 -16.78 -3.71
CA GLY A 162 8.10 -15.79 -2.81
C GLY A 162 7.03 -15.15 -1.93
N SER A 163 7.47 -14.62 -0.81
CA SER A 163 6.61 -13.86 0.10
C SER A 163 7.43 -12.80 0.83
N GLY A 164 6.75 -11.80 1.36
CA GLY A 164 7.39 -10.75 2.12
C GLY A 164 6.39 -9.91 2.90
N ARG A 165 6.93 -9.12 3.83
CA ARG A 165 6.15 -8.14 4.58
C ARG A 165 6.31 -6.75 3.96
N LEU A 166 5.23 -5.98 3.95
CA LEU A 166 5.28 -4.56 3.64
C LEU A 166 5.54 -3.71 4.89
N GLY A 167 5.74 -2.41 4.68
CA GLY A 167 5.59 -1.43 5.77
C GLY A 167 4.15 -1.38 6.29
N PRO A 168 3.81 -0.36 7.09
CA PRO A 168 2.41 -0.12 7.45
C PRO A 168 1.56 0.05 6.19
N ALA A 169 0.74 -0.93 5.87
CA ALA A 169 0.04 -1.02 4.59
C ALA A 169 -1.25 -1.83 4.74
N GLU A 170 -2.11 -1.78 3.73
CA GLU A 170 -3.37 -2.55 3.69
C GLU A 170 -3.24 -3.76 2.77
N VAL A 171 -4.22 -4.67 2.85
CA VAL A 171 -4.31 -5.84 1.94
C VAL A 171 -4.20 -5.42 0.48
N PHE A 172 -4.89 -4.35 0.08
CA PHE A 172 -4.83 -3.81 -1.29
C PHE A 172 -3.40 -3.46 -1.74
N ASP A 173 -2.58 -2.91 -0.83
CA ASP A 173 -1.19 -2.60 -1.14
C ASP A 173 -0.35 -3.89 -1.28
N ALA A 174 -0.62 -4.88 -0.42
CA ALA A 174 0.03 -6.18 -0.48
C ALA A 174 -0.26 -6.91 -1.79
N GLU A 175 -1.50 -6.87 -2.28
CA GLU A 175 -1.92 -7.43 -3.57
C GLU A 175 -1.13 -6.84 -4.74
N ALA A 176 -1.08 -5.50 -4.82
CA ALA A 176 -0.36 -4.80 -5.86
C ALA A 176 1.15 -5.12 -5.84
N ASN A 177 1.75 -5.15 -4.64
CA ASN A 177 3.15 -5.51 -4.48
C ASN A 177 3.40 -6.99 -4.77
N GLY A 178 2.49 -7.89 -4.40
CA GLY A 178 2.57 -9.32 -4.70
C GLY A 178 2.61 -9.57 -6.21
N ALA A 179 1.72 -8.94 -6.97
CA ALA A 179 1.73 -9.01 -8.44
C ALA A 179 3.03 -8.46 -9.04
N LEU A 180 3.51 -7.30 -8.57
CA LEU A 180 4.78 -6.74 -9.03
C LEU A 180 5.96 -7.68 -8.74
N LYS A 181 6.05 -8.21 -7.53
CA LYS A 181 7.15 -9.11 -7.14
C LYS A 181 7.08 -10.42 -7.90
N GLY A 182 5.89 -10.96 -8.11
CA GLY A 182 5.66 -12.14 -8.94
C GLY A 182 6.05 -11.93 -10.40
N LEU A 183 5.62 -10.81 -11.01
CA LEU A 183 6.03 -10.46 -12.37
C LEU A 183 7.55 -10.23 -12.45
N ARG A 184 8.15 -9.56 -11.47
CA ARG A 184 9.59 -9.36 -11.45
C ARG A 184 10.36 -10.67 -11.34
N ALA A 185 9.83 -11.64 -10.59
CA ALA A 185 10.47 -12.94 -10.44
C ALA A 185 10.40 -13.81 -11.70
N THR A 186 9.60 -13.43 -12.72
CA THR A 186 9.64 -14.10 -14.02
C THR A 186 10.82 -13.62 -14.88
N VAL A 187 11.42 -12.46 -14.59
CA VAL A 187 12.51 -11.89 -15.38
C VAL A 187 13.75 -12.78 -15.33
N GLY A 188 14.42 -12.93 -16.48
CA GLY A 188 15.64 -13.73 -16.61
C GLY A 188 15.38 -15.11 -17.25
N PRO A 189 15.87 -16.23 -16.68
CA PRO A 189 15.75 -17.54 -17.31
C PRO A 189 14.30 -17.99 -17.56
N LEU A 190 13.38 -17.63 -16.66
CA LEU A 190 11.95 -17.94 -16.79
C LEU A 190 11.31 -17.19 -17.96
N GLN A 191 11.61 -15.91 -18.10
CA GLN A 191 11.14 -15.10 -19.23
C GLN A 191 11.69 -15.61 -20.57
N ALA A 192 12.92 -16.14 -20.61
CA ALA A 192 13.50 -16.68 -21.84
C ALA A 192 12.77 -17.92 -22.37
N THR A 193 12.07 -18.66 -21.50
CA THR A 193 11.26 -19.83 -21.88
C THR A 193 9.78 -19.51 -22.05
N ALA A 194 9.34 -18.34 -21.57
CA ALA A 194 7.95 -17.93 -21.57
C ALA A 194 7.58 -17.14 -22.83
N LYS A 195 6.52 -17.58 -23.52
CA LYS A 195 5.93 -16.79 -24.63
C LYS A 195 4.89 -15.79 -24.13
N GLU A 196 4.28 -16.07 -22.99
CA GLU A 196 3.18 -15.31 -22.41
C GLU A 196 3.28 -15.37 -20.88
N ILE A 197 2.94 -14.27 -20.21
CA ILE A 197 2.85 -14.20 -18.76
C ILE A 197 1.44 -13.78 -18.37
N ILE A 198 0.80 -14.55 -17.50
CA ILE A 198 -0.54 -14.25 -16.99
C ILE A 198 -0.45 -14.04 -15.50
N VAL A 199 -0.85 -12.87 -15.03
CA VAL A 199 -0.84 -12.49 -13.61
C VAL A 199 -2.27 -12.56 -13.08
N CYS A 200 -2.49 -13.48 -12.15
CA CYS A 200 -3.77 -13.78 -11.52
C CYS A 200 -3.85 -13.19 -10.12
N LEU A 201 -4.89 -12.40 -9.84
CA LEU A 201 -5.24 -11.90 -8.50
C LEU A 201 -6.73 -12.10 -8.23
N ASP A 202 -7.11 -12.19 -6.96
CA ASP A 202 -8.52 -12.26 -6.58
C ASP A 202 -9.13 -10.95 -6.08
N ASN A 203 -8.30 -9.93 -5.84
CA ASN A 203 -8.75 -8.58 -5.57
C ASN A 203 -9.05 -7.82 -6.86
N LEU A 204 -10.33 -7.63 -7.15
CA LEU A 204 -10.82 -6.92 -8.34
C LEU A 204 -10.30 -5.48 -8.43
N ALA A 205 -10.19 -4.77 -7.30
CA ALA A 205 -9.68 -3.40 -7.30
C ALA A 205 -8.19 -3.35 -7.65
N ALA A 206 -7.39 -4.29 -7.12
CA ALA A 206 -5.96 -4.39 -7.45
C ALA A 206 -5.77 -4.77 -8.92
N ALA A 207 -6.51 -5.77 -9.42
CA ALA A 207 -6.47 -6.18 -10.82
C ALA A 207 -6.87 -5.04 -11.77
N THR A 208 -7.87 -4.23 -11.38
CA THR A 208 -8.27 -3.03 -12.14
C THR A 208 -7.16 -1.98 -12.14
N GLY A 209 -6.54 -1.72 -10.99
CA GLY A 209 -5.42 -0.78 -10.87
C GLY A 209 -4.19 -1.19 -11.69
N LEU A 210 -3.92 -2.50 -11.83
CA LEU A 210 -2.83 -3.00 -12.67
C LEU A 210 -3.12 -2.78 -14.17
N ARG A 211 -4.37 -2.97 -14.61
CA ARG A 211 -4.82 -2.79 -16.01
C ARG A 211 -5.16 -1.36 -16.41
N GLY A 212 -5.11 -0.43 -15.48
CA GLY A 212 -5.83 0.83 -15.67
C GLY A 212 -5.13 1.99 -15.01
N THR A 213 -5.94 2.93 -14.54
CA THR A 213 -5.46 4.08 -13.79
C THR A 213 -4.97 3.63 -12.40
N PRO A 214 -3.68 3.81 -12.08
CA PRO A 214 -3.14 3.43 -10.78
C PRO A 214 -3.81 4.16 -9.62
N SER A 215 -4.09 3.44 -8.53
CA SER A 215 -4.53 4.05 -7.26
C SER A 215 -3.43 4.92 -6.65
N ASP A 216 -3.81 5.97 -5.90
CA ASP A 216 -2.84 6.79 -5.14
C ASP A 216 -2.01 5.96 -4.14
N SER A 217 -2.60 4.87 -3.59
CA SER A 217 -1.90 3.99 -2.66
C SER A 217 -1.13 2.92 -3.41
N SER A 218 0.12 2.69 -3.02
CA SER A 218 1.05 1.79 -3.72
C SER A 218 1.19 2.08 -5.21
N GLN A 219 1.00 3.34 -5.62
CA GLN A 219 1.02 3.76 -7.02
C GLN A 219 2.32 3.37 -7.74
N ALA A 220 3.46 3.46 -7.05
CA ALA A 220 4.75 3.04 -7.58
C ALA A 220 4.75 1.56 -7.98
N ALA A 221 4.08 0.70 -7.21
CA ALA A 221 4.00 -0.73 -7.53
C ALA A 221 3.16 -0.98 -8.80
N PHE A 222 2.04 -0.28 -8.95
CA PHE A 222 1.22 -0.33 -10.16
C PHE A 222 1.97 0.18 -11.40
N LEU A 223 2.58 1.36 -11.31
CA LEU A 223 3.33 1.96 -12.41
C LEU A 223 4.50 1.07 -12.84
N GLU A 224 5.28 0.57 -11.88
CA GLU A 224 6.39 -0.32 -12.20
C GLU A 224 5.91 -1.64 -12.80
N PHE A 225 4.80 -2.20 -12.31
CA PHE A 225 4.20 -3.39 -12.91
C PHE A 225 3.81 -3.14 -14.37
N GLN A 226 3.16 -2.02 -14.66
CA GLN A 226 2.74 -1.65 -16.01
C GLN A 226 3.94 -1.47 -16.94
N ASP A 227 4.99 -0.77 -16.48
CA ASP A 227 6.21 -0.58 -17.25
C ASP A 227 6.89 -1.93 -17.56
N MET A 228 6.93 -2.85 -16.59
CA MET A 228 7.48 -4.20 -16.80
C MET A 228 6.62 -5.05 -17.75
N ALA A 229 5.30 -4.98 -17.60
CA ALA A 229 4.37 -5.74 -18.42
C ALA A 229 4.40 -5.25 -19.89
N LEU A 230 4.54 -3.94 -20.10
CA LEU A 230 4.76 -3.33 -21.42
C LEU A 230 6.12 -3.72 -22.02
N ALA A 231 7.18 -3.74 -21.21
CA ALA A 231 8.51 -4.15 -21.67
C ALA A 231 8.55 -5.62 -22.12
N HIS A 232 7.76 -6.49 -21.48
CA HIS A 232 7.60 -7.88 -21.93
C HIS A 232 6.73 -7.99 -23.20
N GLY A 233 5.69 -7.17 -23.33
CA GLY A 233 4.83 -7.07 -24.53
C GLY A 233 3.74 -8.14 -24.65
N ASN A 234 3.85 -9.27 -23.93
CA ASN A 234 2.81 -10.31 -23.88
C ASN A 234 2.47 -10.72 -22.44
N THR A 235 2.08 -9.73 -21.64
CA THR A 235 1.67 -9.92 -20.24
C THR A 235 0.19 -9.55 -20.10
N THR A 236 -0.58 -10.42 -19.46
CA THR A 236 -2.03 -10.24 -19.25
C THR A 236 -2.35 -10.29 -17.76
N VAL A 237 -3.22 -9.39 -17.28
CA VAL A 237 -3.77 -9.45 -15.92
C VAL A 237 -5.14 -10.11 -15.96
N CYS A 238 -5.31 -11.15 -15.15
CA CYS A 238 -6.53 -11.93 -15.03
C CYS A 238 -7.07 -11.83 -13.60
N TRP A 239 -8.34 -11.47 -13.47
CA TRP A 239 -9.02 -11.60 -12.18
C TRP A 239 -9.54 -13.03 -12.01
N ILE A 240 -9.30 -13.62 -10.83
CA ILE A 240 -9.81 -14.94 -10.46
C ILE A 240 -10.66 -14.85 -9.19
N PRO A 241 -11.67 -15.70 -9.01
CA PRO A 241 -12.48 -15.65 -7.80
C PRO A 241 -11.74 -16.24 -6.59
N GLY A 242 -11.57 -15.44 -5.55
CA GLY A 242 -10.95 -15.87 -4.29
C GLY A 242 -11.77 -16.91 -3.52
N HIS A 243 -11.07 -17.73 -2.72
CA HIS A 243 -11.62 -18.83 -1.90
C HIS A 243 -12.46 -19.84 -2.69
N THR A 244 -12.04 -20.14 -3.92
CA THR A 244 -12.76 -21.08 -4.78
C THR A 244 -12.01 -22.38 -5.03
N ASN A 245 -10.94 -22.70 -4.29
CA ASN A 245 -10.10 -23.89 -4.50
C ASN A 245 -9.37 -23.89 -5.85
N ILE A 246 -8.82 -22.74 -6.25
CA ILE A 246 -7.87 -22.64 -7.36
C ILE A 246 -6.48 -22.83 -6.75
N ALA A 247 -5.82 -23.96 -7.04
CA ALA A 247 -4.61 -24.38 -6.33
C ALA A 247 -3.52 -23.29 -6.25
N GLY A 248 -3.25 -22.57 -7.35
CA GLY A 248 -2.29 -21.48 -7.37
C GLY A 248 -2.68 -20.28 -6.48
N ASN A 249 -3.97 -19.94 -6.42
CA ASN A 249 -4.47 -18.85 -5.56
C ASN A 249 -4.37 -19.23 -4.08
N GLU A 250 -4.78 -20.46 -3.72
CA GLU A 250 -4.69 -20.93 -2.33
C GLU A 250 -3.23 -21.01 -1.87
N GLN A 251 -2.30 -21.36 -2.77
CA GLN A 251 -0.87 -21.32 -2.47
C GLN A 251 -0.37 -19.88 -2.26
N ALA A 252 -0.80 -18.93 -3.09
CA ALA A 252 -0.46 -17.52 -2.91
C ALA A 252 -1.01 -16.96 -1.59
N ASP A 253 -2.23 -17.32 -1.17
CA ASP A 253 -2.83 -16.95 0.12
C ASP A 253 -2.00 -17.46 1.31
N VAL A 254 -1.58 -18.73 1.25
CA VAL A 254 -0.71 -19.32 2.28
C VAL A 254 0.63 -18.55 2.36
N LEU A 255 1.21 -18.21 1.22
CA LEU A 255 2.45 -17.43 1.15
C LEU A 255 2.25 -16.00 1.66
N ALA A 256 1.12 -15.36 1.36
CA ALA A 256 0.81 -14.01 1.83
C ALA A 256 0.67 -13.98 3.35
N LYS A 257 -0.01 -14.97 3.93
CA LYS A 257 -0.11 -15.18 5.38
C LYS A 257 1.25 -15.43 6.02
N ALA A 258 2.11 -16.22 5.38
CA ALA A 258 3.50 -16.40 5.83
C ALA A 258 4.30 -15.09 5.76
N GLY A 259 4.07 -14.29 4.71
CA GLY A 259 4.66 -12.97 4.51
C GLY A 259 4.35 -12.00 5.66
N CYS A 260 3.15 -12.05 6.24
CA CYS A 260 2.78 -11.22 7.40
C CYS A 260 3.71 -11.41 8.60
N SER A 261 4.24 -12.62 8.78
CA SER A 261 5.12 -12.99 9.91
C SER A 261 6.59 -12.66 9.68
N GLN A 262 6.96 -12.23 8.46
CA GLN A 262 8.34 -11.86 8.15
C GLN A 262 8.75 -10.53 8.82
N PRO A 263 10.06 -10.27 8.98
CA PRO A 263 10.51 -8.97 9.43
C PRO A 263 10.07 -7.87 8.45
N ALA A 264 9.59 -6.75 8.99
CA ALA A 264 9.27 -5.59 8.17
C ALA A 264 10.55 -5.06 7.50
N PRO A 265 10.47 -4.56 6.25
CA PRO A 265 11.63 -3.95 5.61
C PRO A 265 12.15 -2.78 6.44
N PRO A 266 13.48 -2.59 6.55
CA PRO A 266 14.03 -1.42 7.21
C PRO A 266 13.57 -0.15 6.51
N ASP A 267 13.25 0.88 7.28
CA ASP A 267 12.78 2.19 6.79
C ASP A 267 11.50 2.15 5.93
N ALA A 268 10.68 1.10 6.08
CA ALA A 268 9.43 0.98 5.34
C ALA A 268 8.46 2.11 5.70
N LEU A 269 8.05 2.85 4.66
CA LEU A 269 7.09 3.95 4.80
C LEU A 269 5.66 3.42 4.86
N PRO A 270 4.75 4.06 5.62
CA PRO A 270 3.33 3.76 5.53
C PRO A 270 2.78 4.03 4.12
N SER A 271 1.83 3.21 3.70
CA SER A 271 1.02 3.46 2.51
C SER A 271 -0.03 4.54 2.78
N LEU A 272 -0.53 5.13 1.70
CA LEU A 272 -1.58 6.12 1.80
C LEU A 272 -2.91 5.50 2.29
N ALA A 273 -3.17 4.24 1.95
CA ALA A 273 -4.30 3.49 2.47
C ALA A 273 -4.20 3.27 3.99
N ASP A 274 -3.02 2.93 4.53
CA ASP A 274 -2.82 2.80 5.99
C ASP A 274 -3.07 4.13 6.71
N LEU A 275 -2.57 5.25 6.16
CA LEU A 275 -2.84 6.58 6.72
C LEU A 275 -4.34 6.92 6.72
N ARG A 276 -5.05 6.59 5.64
CA ARG A 276 -6.51 6.79 5.54
C ARG A 276 -7.27 5.88 6.52
N ARG A 277 -6.88 4.61 6.67
CA ARG A 277 -7.47 3.69 7.65
C ARG A 277 -7.28 4.22 9.07
N ARG A 278 -6.05 4.56 9.47
CA ARG A 278 -5.75 5.09 10.81
C ARG A 278 -6.51 6.37 11.12
N MET A 279 -6.68 7.24 10.12
CA MET A 279 -7.53 8.43 10.25
C MET A 279 -8.98 8.04 10.58
N GLU A 280 -9.57 7.07 9.88
CA GLU A 280 -10.94 6.66 10.12
C GLU A 280 -11.10 5.89 11.45
N THR A 281 -10.14 5.03 11.80
CA THR A 281 -10.08 4.36 13.10
C THR A 281 -10.05 5.38 14.23
N ALA A 282 -9.17 6.39 14.17
CA ALA A 282 -9.07 7.41 15.21
C ALA A 282 -10.34 8.27 15.31
N LYS A 283 -10.98 8.58 14.18
CA LYS A 283 -12.28 9.26 14.14
C LYS A 283 -13.38 8.41 14.79
N GLY A 284 -13.41 7.11 14.48
CA GLY A 284 -14.31 6.13 15.09
C GLY A 284 -14.11 6.04 16.60
N SER A 285 -12.87 5.93 17.09
CA SER A 285 -12.58 5.89 18.52
C SER A 285 -13.03 7.16 19.26
N ILE A 286 -12.81 8.33 18.67
CA ILE A 286 -13.30 9.61 19.21
C ILE A 286 -14.82 9.58 19.31
N ARG A 287 -15.50 9.16 18.23
CA ARG A 287 -16.96 9.07 18.18
C ARG A 287 -17.50 8.10 19.23
N CYS A 288 -16.95 6.88 19.31
CA CYS A 288 -17.36 5.89 20.30
C CYS A 288 -17.21 6.39 21.74
N LEU A 289 -16.14 7.13 22.06
CA LEU A 289 -15.94 7.69 23.41
C LEU A 289 -16.98 8.76 23.76
N VAL A 290 -17.38 9.56 22.78
CA VAL A 290 -18.41 10.60 22.96
C VAL A 290 -19.81 9.97 23.03
N ASP A 291 -20.10 8.98 22.18
CA ASP A 291 -21.43 8.39 22.02
C ASP A 291 -21.75 7.30 23.07
N ASN A 292 -20.77 6.45 23.46
CA ASN A 292 -20.93 5.38 24.47
C ASN A 292 -20.97 5.90 25.92
N CYS A 293 -21.03 7.22 26.12
CA CYS A 293 -21.29 7.86 27.41
C CYS A 293 -22.69 8.52 27.44
N SER A 294 -23.64 7.93 26.73
CA SER A 294 -25.07 8.19 26.94
C SER A 294 -25.61 7.21 27.99
N PRO A 295 -26.43 7.68 28.95
CA PRO A 295 -26.97 6.85 30.04
C PRO A 295 -27.87 5.71 29.53
#